data_AF-A0A3D3CJ06-F1
#
_entry.id   AF-A0A3D3CJ06-F1
#
_cell.length_a   1.000
_cell.length_b   1.000
_cell.length_c   1.000
_cell.angle_alpha   90.00
_cell.angle_beta   90.00
_cell.angle_gamma   90.00
#
_symmetry.space_group_name_H-M   'P 1'
#
loop_
_entity.id
_entity.type
_entity.pdbx_description
1 polymer ?
#
loop_
_entity_poly.entity_id
_entity_poly.type
_entity_poly.pdbx_seq_one_letter_code
_entity_poly.pdbx_strand_id
1 'polypeptide(L)' 'FFLRTRTTALAPEVEIQPLLMGGRILDGDFAGLKVATKGGLVGEEDGVYQAVRWLQKKEERP' A
#
# COMPACT_ATOMS: atom_id res chain seq x y z
N PHE A 1 -12.96 4.27 3.96
CA PHE A 1 -12.18 3.10 4.41
C PHE A 1 -11.84 3.21 5.89
N PHE A 2 -10.94 4.11 6.28
CA PHE A 2 -10.41 4.29 7.65
C PHE A 2 -11.44 4.19 8.79
N LEU A 3 -12.48 5.04 8.77
CA LEU A 3 -13.53 5.01 9.81
C LEU A 3 -14.27 3.67 9.91
N ARG A 4 -14.49 3.00 8.77
CA ARG A 4 -15.22 1.73 8.71
C ARG A 4 -14.37 0.55 9.19
N THR A 5 -13.05 0.63 9.07
CA THR A 5 -12.12 -0.46 9.41
C THR A 5 -11.37 -0.24 10.72
N ARG A 6 -11.73 0.82 11.46
CA ARG A 6 -11.02 1.27 12.67
C ARG A 6 -9.52 1.51 12.43
N THR A 7 -9.15 1.81 11.19
CA THR A 7 -7.78 2.15 10.80
C THR A 7 -7.57 3.65 10.98
N THR A 8 -6.51 4.05 11.67
CA THR A 8 -6.15 5.45 11.87
C THR A 8 -5.06 5.91 10.92
N ALA A 9 -4.12 5.02 10.58
CA ALA A 9 -2.93 5.40 9.83
C ALA A 9 -2.33 4.25 9.01
N LEU A 10 -1.51 4.65 8.03
CA LEU A 10 -0.66 3.76 7.25
C LEU A 10 0.80 4.08 7.52
N ALA A 11 1.64 3.06 7.69
CA ALA A 11 3.09 3.19 7.68
C ALA A 11 3.59 3.10 6.24
N PRO A 12 4.15 4.17 5.66
CA PRO A 12 4.78 4.09 4.34
C PRO A 12 6.06 3.24 4.41
N GLU A 13 6.29 2.40 3.40
CA GLU A 13 7.49 1.55 3.30
C GLU A 13 8.30 1.86 2.05
N VAL A 14 7.62 2.09 0.91
CA VAL A 14 8.29 2.29 -0.37
C VAL A 14 7.44 3.16 -1.29
N GLU A 15 8.10 4.00 -2.09
CA GLU A 15 7.48 4.58 -3.27
C GLU A 15 7.62 3.58 -4.43
N ILE A 16 6.51 2.98 -4.86
CA ILE A 16 6.50 1.97 -5.93
C ILE A 16 6.74 2.66 -7.28
N GLN A 17 6.09 3.81 -7.46
CA GLN A 17 6.21 4.75 -8.58
C GLN A 17 5.84 6.15 -8.06
N PRO A 18 6.15 7.24 -8.80
CA PRO A 18 5.72 8.58 -8.43
C PRO A 18 4.23 8.65 -8.06
N LEU A 19 3.94 9.06 -6.83
CA LEU A 19 2.57 9.19 -6.28
C LEU A 19 1.78 7.86 -6.14
N LEU A 20 2.52 6.74 -6.10
CA LEU A 20 2.06 5.40 -5.76
C LEU A 20 2.91 4.84 -4.61
N MET A 21 2.36 4.88 -3.39
CA MET A 21 3.05 4.42 -2.18
C MET A 21 2.60 3.02 -1.78
N GLY A 22 3.57 2.17 -1.43
CA GLY A 22 3.37 0.92 -0.72
C GLY A 22 3.64 1.10 0.78
N GLY A 23 2.86 0.42 1.61
CA GLY A 23 3.02 0.46 3.06
C GLY A 23 2.17 -0.57 3.78
N ARG A 24 1.91 -0.33 5.07
CA ARG A 24 1.07 -1.18 5.91
C ARG A 24 0.03 -0.42 6.69
N ILE A 25 -1.09 -1.09 6.96
CA ILE A 25 -2.07 -0.63 7.92
C ILE A 25 -1.49 -0.78 9.33
N LEU A 26 -1.50 0.29 10.12
CA LEU A 26 -0.92 0.28 11.46
C LEU A 26 -1.83 -0.33 12.51
N ASP A 27 -3.15 -0.19 12.36
CA ASP A 27 -4.13 -0.55 13.36
C ASP A 27 -5.52 -0.86 12.78
N GLY A 28 -6.43 -1.27 13.68
CA GLY A 28 -7.79 -1.65 13.33
C GLY A 28 -7.89 -3.08 12.81
N ASP A 29 -8.93 -3.32 12.02
CA ASP A 29 -9.35 -4.67 11.61
C ASP A 29 -8.33 -5.39 10.71
N PHE A 30 -7.44 -4.60 10.08
CA PHE A 30 -6.50 -5.07 9.08
C PHE A 30 -5.05 -4.69 9.43
N ALA A 31 -4.74 -4.50 10.71
CA ALA A 31 -3.38 -4.18 11.18
C ALA A 31 -2.34 -5.16 10.60
N GLY A 32 -1.22 -4.63 10.10
CA GLY A 32 -0.13 -5.39 9.49
C GLY A 32 -0.32 -5.75 8.01
N LEU A 33 -1.53 -5.57 7.45
CA LEU A 33 -1.80 -5.85 6.03
C LEU A 33 -1.04 -4.88 5.13
N LYS A 34 -0.37 -5.41 4.10
CA LYS A 34 0.21 -4.60 3.03
C LYS A 34 -0.88 -3.87 2.24
N VAL A 35 -0.62 -2.61 1.91
CA VAL A 35 -1.52 -1.75 1.14
C VAL A 35 -0.72 -0.90 0.16
N ALA A 36 -1.32 -0.59 -0.99
CA ALA A 36 -0.81 0.40 -1.92
C ALA A 36 -1.83 1.54 -2.06
N THR A 37 -1.37 2.79 -2.03
CA THR A 37 -2.20 3.99 -2.23
C THR A 37 -1.73 4.73 -3.47
N LYS A 38 -2.66 5.10 -4.35
CA LYS A 38 -2.41 5.82 -5.61
C LYS A 38 -3.21 7.12 -5.63
N GLY A 39 -2.59 8.22 -6.07
CA GLY A 39 -3.34 9.42 -6.47
C GLY A 39 -4.19 9.12 -7.71
N GLY A 40 -5.49 9.41 -7.70
CA GLY A 40 -6.46 8.90 -8.66
C GLY A 40 -6.01 8.84 -10.13
N LEU A 41 -5.68 9.98 -10.73
CA LEU A 41 -5.27 10.10 -12.15
C LEU A 41 -3.75 10.01 -12.36
N VAL A 42 -2.98 9.58 -11.36
CA VAL A 42 -1.53 9.75 -11.37
C VAL A 42 -0.77 8.43 -11.42
N GLY A 43 0.31 8.41 -12.19
CA GLY A 43 1.19 7.26 -12.42
C GLY A 43 1.07 6.74 -13.85
N GLU A 44 2.08 6.00 -14.28
CA GLU A 44 2.15 5.40 -15.61
C GLU A 44 1.05 4.34 -15.81
N GLU A 45 0.83 3.94 -17.07
CA GLU A 45 -0.18 2.94 -17.46
C GLU A 45 -0.04 1.62 -16.67
N ASP A 46 1.18 1.27 -16.27
CA ASP A 46 1.50 0.04 -15.54
C ASP A 46 1.44 0.18 -14.00
N GLY A 47 1.07 1.33 -13.45
CA GLY A 47 1.18 1.58 -12.01
C GLY A 47 0.37 0.61 -11.14
N VAL A 48 -0.83 0.21 -11.58
CA VAL A 48 -1.63 -0.81 -10.88
C VAL A 48 -0.95 -2.17 -10.93
N TYR A 49 -0.35 -2.52 -12.07
CA TYR A 49 0.39 -3.76 -12.23
C TYR A 49 1.59 -3.82 -11.28
N GLN A 50 2.38 -2.73 -11.20
CA GLN A 50 3.52 -2.67 -10.27
C GLN A 50 3.09 -2.74 -8.79
N ALA A 51 1.97 -2.09 -8.44
CA ALA A 51 1.40 -2.20 -7.08
C ALA A 51 1.06 -3.66 -6.72
N VAL A 52 0.38 -4.38 -7.60
CA VAL A 52 0.03 -5.79 -7.39
C VAL A 52 1.30 -6.65 -7.27
N ARG A 53 2.29 -6.43 -8.14
CA ARG A 53 3.58 -7.15 -8.08
C ARG A 53 4.28 -6.92 -6.74
N TRP A 54 4.26 -5.70 -6.20
CA TRP A 54 4.83 -5.40 -4.89
C TRP A 54 4.05 -6.06 -3.74
N LEU A 55 2.71 -6.00 -3.78
CA LEU A 55 1.85 -6.64 -2.77
C LEU A 55 2.09 -8.16 -2.69
N GLN A 56 2.37 -8.80 -3.83
CA GLN A 56 2.66 -10.24 -3.93
C GLN A 56 4.05 -10.64 -3.46
N LYS A 57 5.02 -9.71 -3.37
CA LYS A 57 6.36 -10.03 -2.87
C LYS A 57 6.25 -10.49 -1.41
N LYS A 58 6.58 -11.75 -1.16
CA LYS A 58 6.79 -12.26 0.19
C LYS A 58 7.94 -11.48 0.82
N GLU A 59 7.84 -11.16 2.10
CA GLU A 59 8.96 -10.58 2.83
C GLU A 59 10.12 -11.57 2.79
N GLU A 60 11.25 -11.14 2.24
CA GLU A 60 12.54 -11.74 2.56
C GLU A 60 12.81 -11.37 4.01
N ARG A 61 12.42 -12.24 4.95
CA ARG A 61 12.92 -12.13 6.32
C ARG A 61 14.41 -12.49 6.27
N PRO A 62 15.31 -11.63 6.77
CA PRO A 62 16.66 -12.06 7.11
C PRO A 62 16.62 -13.12 8.22
#